data_AF-A0A147BBX6-F1
#
_entry.id   AF-A0A147BBX6-F1
#
_cell.length_a   1.000
_cell.length_b   1.000
_cell.length_c   1.000
_cell.angle_alpha   90.00
_cell.angle_beta   90.00
_cell.angle_gamma   90.00
#
_symmetry.space_group_name_H-M   'P 1'
#
loop_
_entity.id
_entity.type
_entity.pdbx_description
1 polymer ?
#
loop_
_entity_poly.entity_id
_entity_poly.type
_entity_poly.pdbx_seq_one_letter_code
_entity_poly.pdbx_strand_id
1 'polypeptide(L)'
;EHLAATRQSPSGHLAVHCDRCECHPDFHGTKIVGSFKTKLAREKHEAFMIKSHGSTVCVNAPSIALSDKEQAFISQASVIHQCRPAALGF
;
A
#
# COMPACT_ATOMS: atom_id res chain seq x y z
N GLU A 1 6.96 -8.82 -25.38
CA GLU A 1 5.58 -9.05 -24.91
C GLU A 1 5.09 -7.91 -24.01
N HIS A 2 4.94 -6.68 -24.53
CA HIS A 2 4.46 -5.53 -23.74
C HIS A 2 3.38 -4.70 -24.45
N LEU A 3 3.00 -5.06 -25.69
CA LEU A 3 2.07 -4.28 -26.52
C LEU A 3 0.65 -4.87 -26.61
N ALA A 4 0.42 -6.08 -26.12
CA ALA A 4 -0.89 -6.76 -26.21
C ALA A 4 -1.79 -6.54 -24.99
N ALA A 5 -1.26 -6.00 -23.88
CA ALA A 5 -2.04 -5.75 -22.66
C ALA A 5 -2.91 -4.48 -22.73
N THR A 6 -2.64 -3.58 -23.67
CA THR A 6 -3.37 -2.31 -23.85
C THR A 6 -4.66 -2.43 -24.67
N ARG A 7 -5.00 -3.63 -25.15
CA ARG A 7 -6.19 -3.89 -25.99
C ARG A 7 -7.26 -4.78 -25.36
N GLN A 8 -7.09 -5.20 -24.11
CA GLN A 8 -8.06 -6.05 -23.45
C GLN A 8 -9.11 -5.17 -22.76
N SER A 9 -10.39 -5.57 -22.86
CA SER A 9 -11.50 -5.01 -22.07
C SER A 9 -11.06 -4.74 -20.64
N PRO A 10 -11.58 -3.69 -19.96
CA PRO A 10 -11.14 -3.35 -18.60
C PRO A 10 -11.23 -4.59 -17.69
N SER A 11 -10.10 -5.26 -17.46
CA SER A 11 -10.08 -6.60 -16.84
C SER A 11 -9.66 -6.54 -15.36
N GLY A 12 -9.54 -5.33 -14.81
CA GLY A 12 -9.30 -5.08 -13.39
C GLY A 12 -10.48 -4.35 -12.74
N HIS A 13 -10.70 -4.60 -11.45
CA HIS A 13 -11.78 -3.97 -10.69
C HIS A 13 -11.74 -2.43 -10.78
N LEU A 14 -10.53 -1.86 -10.74
CA LEU A 14 -10.31 -0.42 -10.88
C LEU A 14 -10.67 0.07 -12.29
N ALA A 15 -10.25 -0.64 -13.35
CA ALA A 15 -10.54 -0.26 -14.72
C ALA A 15 -12.05 -0.27 -15.02
N VAL A 16 -12.77 -1.29 -14.53
CA VAL A 16 -14.24 -1.38 -14.65
C VAL A 16 -14.94 -0.27 -13.87
N HIS A 17 -14.42 0.10 -12.69
CA HIS A 17 -14.97 1.20 -11.90
C HIS A 17 -14.79 2.54 -12.62
N CYS A 18 -13.59 2.84 -13.11
CA CYS A 18 -13.29 4.08 -13.81
C CYS A 18 -14.14 4.25 -15.09
N ASP A 19 -14.39 3.16 -15.83
CA ASP A 19 -15.28 3.15 -17.00
C ASP A 19 -16.73 3.55 -16.65
N ARG A 20 -17.26 3.04 -15.52
CA ARG A 20 -18.65 3.32 -15.11
C ARG A 20 -18.84 4.64 -14.36
N CYS A 21 -17.83 5.04 -13.60
CA CYS A 21 -17.88 6.22 -12.73
C CYS A 21 -17.38 7.48 -13.45
N GLU A 22 -16.77 7.34 -14.62
CA GLU A 22 -16.09 8.41 -15.37
C GLU A 22 -14.92 9.07 -14.58
N CYS A 23 -14.47 8.42 -13.52
CA CYS A 23 -13.33 8.85 -12.72
C CYS A 23 -12.02 8.30 -13.30
N HIS A 24 -10.92 9.02 -13.07
CA HIS A 24 -9.58 8.61 -13.53
C HIS A 24 -8.73 8.20 -12.33
N PRO A 25 -7.98 7.09 -12.41
CA PRO A 25 -7.08 6.69 -11.34
C PRO A 25 -5.87 7.64 -11.29
N ASP A 26 -5.58 8.22 -10.13
CA ASP A 26 -4.37 9.02 -9.93
C ASP A 26 -3.18 8.13 -9.54
N PHE A 27 -2.46 7.66 -10.55
CA PHE A 27 -1.21 6.93 -10.33
C PHE A 27 -0.01 7.83 -10.04
N HIS A 28 -0.06 9.11 -10.41
CA HIS A 28 1.07 10.02 -10.22
C HIS A 28 1.23 10.42 -8.75
N GLY A 29 0.11 10.66 -8.06
CA GLY A 29 0.08 10.92 -6.63
C GLY A 29 0.21 9.66 -5.74
N THR A 30 0.13 8.47 -6.33
CA THR A 30 0.16 7.21 -5.57
C THR A 30 1.61 6.78 -5.27
N LYS A 31 1.90 6.59 -3.98
CA LYS A 31 3.20 6.08 -3.52
C LYS A 31 3.07 4.69 -2.91
N ILE A 32 3.96 3.77 -3.31
CA ILE A 32 4.11 2.48 -2.65
C ILE A 32 4.79 2.70 -1.28
N VAL A 33 4.06 2.40 -0.20
CA VAL A 33 4.53 2.58 1.18
C VAL A 33 5.50 1.47 1.61
N GLY A 34 5.37 0.27 1.07
CA GLY A 34 6.27 -0.84 1.34
C GLY A 34 5.99 -2.07 0.49
N SER A 35 7.02 -2.91 0.31
CA SER A 35 6.93 -4.22 -0.33
C SER A 35 7.55 -5.27 0.59
N PHE A 36 6.83 -6.36 0.82
CA PHE A 36 7.19 -7.37 1.83
C PHE A 36 7.18 -8.77 1.22
N LYS A 37 8.19 -9.57 1.55
CA LYS A 37 8.34 -10.95 1.05
C LYS A 37 7.30 -11.90 1.65
N THR A 38 6.80 -11.60 2.85
CA THR A 38 5.88 -12.49 3.57
C THR A 38 4.56 -11.79 3.85
N LYS A 39 3.46 -12.56 3.76
CA LYS A 39 2.11 -12.10 4.07
C LYS A 39 2.03 -11.48 5.47
N LEU A 40 2.58 -12.17 6.47
CA LEU A 40 2.54 -11.71 7.86
C LEU A 40 3.27 -10.37 8.07
N ALA A 41 4.42 -10.14 7.41
CA ALA A 41 5.13 -8.87 7.52
C ALA A 41 4.33 -7.72 6.89
N ARG A 42 3.71 -7.98 5.73
CA ARG A 42 2.79 -7.03 5.09
C ARG A 42 1.62 -6.68 6.00
N GLU A 43 0.98 -7.68 6.59
CA GLU A 43 -0.19 -7.49 7.45
C GLU A 43 0.15 -6.73 8.75
N LYS A 44 1.33 -6.99 9.34
CA LYS A 44 1.83 -6.20 10.48
C LYS A 44 2.08 -4.76 10.10
N HIS A 45 2.67 -4.52 8.94
CA HIS A 45 2.92 -3.16 8.46
C HIS A 45 1.62 -2.42 8.13
N GLU A 46 0.66 -3.08 7.47
CA GLU A 46 -0.66 -2.53 7.17
C GLU A 46 -1.41 -2.14 8.45
N ALA A 47 -1.43 -3.03 9.45
CA ALA A 47 -2.03 -2.76 10.74
C ALA A 47 -1.36 -1.58 11.47
N PHE A 48 -0.03 -1.49 11.40
CA PHE A 48 0.72 -0.36 11.94
C PHE A 48 0.35 0.96 11.26
N MET A 49 0.31 0.99 9.92
CA MET A 49 -0.02 2.20 9.16
C MET A 49 -1.45 2.67 9.45
N ILE A 50 -2.43 1.76 9.41
CA ILE A 50 -3.83 2.08 9.69
C ILE A 50 -3.98 2.61 11.13
N LYS A 51 -3.32 1.98 12.10
CA LYS A 51 -3.37 2.43 13.50
C LYS A 51 -2.67 3.79 13.71
N SER A 52 -1.61 4.08 12.94
CA SER A 52 -0.84 5.33 13.05
C SER A 52 -1.52 6.52 12.38
N HIS A 53 -2.17 6.31 11.24
CA HIS A 53 -2.83 7.37 10.47
C HIS A 53 -4.32 7.51 10.78
N GLY A 54 -4.93 6.48 11.38
CA GLY A 54 -6.35 6.44 11.70
C GLY A 54 -7.22 5.93 10.55
N SER A 55 -8.43 5.51 10.90
CA SER A 55 -9.41 4.92 9.97
C SER A 55 -10.02 5.90 8.98
N THR A 56 -9.88 7.21 9.20
CA THR A 56 -10.37 8.25 8.28
C THR A 56 -9.44 8.46 7.09
N VAL A 57 -8.17 8.10 7.23
CA VAL A 57 -7.15 8.24 6.19
C VAL A 57 -6.99 6.92 5.42
N CYS A 58 -7.09 5.79 6.11
CA CYS A 58 -6.96 4.47 5.49
C CYS A 58 -8.33 3.85 5.21
N VAL A 59 -8.59 3.52 3.95
CA VAL A 59 -9.86 2.89 3.52
C VAL A 59 -9.98 1.42 3.92
N ASN A 60 -8.86 0.75 4.22
CA ASN A 60 -8.83 -0.67 4.57
C ASN A 60 -8.94 -0.88 6.08
N ALA A 61 -9.57 -1.99 6.46
CA ALA A 61 -9.47 -2.55 7.81
C ALA A 61 -8.29 -3.53 7.89
N PRO A 62 -7.53 -3.54 9.00
CA PRO A 62 -6.37 -4.40 9.13
C PRO A 62 -6.80 -5.87 9.30
N SER A 63 -6.07 -6.79 8.66
CA SER A 63 -6.33 -8.24 8.80
C SER A 63 -5.89 -8.80 10.16
N ILE A 64 -5.03 -8.07 10.88
CA ILE A 64 -4.57 -8.41 12.22
C ILE A 64 -4.61 -7.17 13.11
N ALA A 65 -4.87 -7.36 14.41
CA ALA A 65 -4.81 -6.28 15.38
C ALA A 65 -3.42 -6.23 16.03
N LEU A 66 -2.85 -5.03 16.16
CA LEU A 66 -1.63 -4.79 16.94
C LEU A 66 -2.00 -4.29 18.34
N SER A 67 -1.39 -4.89 19.36
CA SER A 67 -1.38 -4.33 20.70
C SER A 67 -0.63 -2.99 20.74
N ASP A 68 -0.84 -2.19 21.80
CA ASP A 68 -0.14 -0.92 21.96
C ASP A 68 1.37 -1.11 22.14
N LYS A 69 1.78 -2.22 22.76
CA LYS A 69 3.19 -2.57 22.93
C LYS A 69 3.86 -2.92 21.60
N GLU A 70 3.18 -3.67 20.73
CA GLU A 70 3.70 -3.99 19.40
C GLU A 70 3.81 -2.74 18.52
N GLN A 71 2.80 -1.87 18.58
CA GLN A 71 2.81 -0.58 17.91
C GLN A 71 4.00 0.28 18.37
N ALA A 72 4.21 0.39 19.68
CA ALA A 72 5.33 1.14 20.24
C ALA A 72 6.69 0.56 19.82
N PHE A 73 6.83 -0.77 19.83
CA PHE A 73 8.05 -1.44 19.41
C PHE A 73 8.39 -1.16 17.94
N ILE A 74 7.41 -1.27 17.04
CA ILE A 74 7.60 -0.98 15.60
C ILE A 74 7.95 0.49 15.37
N SER A 75 7.28 1.41 16.08
CA SER A 75 7.55 2.85 16.01
C SER A 75 9.00 3.17 16.42
N GLN A 76 9.50 2.56 17.49
CA GLN A 76 10.89 2.71 17.92
C GLN A 76 11.89 2.11 16.92
N ALA A 77 11.58 0.95 16.34
CA ALA A 77 12.42 0.32 15.31
C ALA A 77 12.48 1.14 14.01
N SER A 78 11.43 1.91 13.68
CA SER A 78 11.37 2.75 12.49
C SER A 78 12.29 3.99 12.54
N VAL A 79 12.73 4.39 13.75
CA VAL A 79 13.80 5.39 13.92
C VAL A 79 15.18 4.82 13.56
N ILE A 80 15.35 3.49 13.63
CA ILE A 80 16.62 2.80 13.37
C ILE A 80 16.72 2.26 11.93
N HIS A 81 15.59 2.14 11.23
CA HIS A 81 15.52 1.74 9.82
C HIS A 81 14.66 2.72 9.02
N GLN A 82 15.16 3.95 8.82
CA GLN A 82 14.89 4.61 7.55
C GLN A 82 15.48 3.72 6.46
N CYS A 83 14.62 2.92 5.83
CA CYS A 83 14.94 2.26 4.57
C CYS A 83 15.32 3.37 3.59
N ARG A 84 16.63 3.58 3.44
CA ARG A 84 17.22 4.50 2.46
C ARG A 84 16.56 4.18 1.13
N PRO A 85 15.92 5.15 0.44
CA PRO A 85 15.39 4.87 -0.88
C PRO A 85 16.55 4.35 -1.72
N ALA A 86 16.40 3.14 -2.27
CA ALA A 86 17.30 2.70 -3.32
C ALA A 86 17.22 3.78 -4.40
N ALA A 87 18.35 4.45 -4.66
CA ALA A 87 18.47 5.34 -5.79
C ALA A 87 18.05 4.54 -7.03
N LEU A 88 16.90 4.88 -7.60
CA LEU A 88 16.51 4.42 -8.91
C LEU A 88 17.48 5.08 -9.88
N GLY A 89 18.50 4.32 -10.26
CA GLY A 89 19.29 4.57 -11.46
C GLY A 89 18.56 3.95 -12.65
N PHE A 90 18.30 4.80 -13.64
CA PHE A 90 17.80 4.58 -15.00
C PHE A 90 16.31 4.25 -15.16
#